data_AF-K0Z235-F1
#
_entry.id   AF-K0Z235-F1
#
_cell.length_a   1.000
_cell.length_b   1.000
_cell.length_c   1.000
_cell.angle_alpha   90.00
_cell.angle_beta   90.00
_cell.angle_gamma   90.00
#
_symmetry.space_group_name_H-M   'P 1'
#
loop_
_entity.id
_entity.type
_entity.pdbx_description
1 polymer ?
#
loop_
_entity_poly.entity_id
_entity_poly.type
_entity_poly.pdbx_seq_one_letter_code
_entity_poly.pdbx_strand_id
1 'polypeptide(L)' 'SIMEGNDMVIEEGMCFSVEPGIYIPGKVGVRIEDCGVVTKDGFDLFTSTSKDLLYFD' A
#
# COMPACT_ATOMS: atom_id res chain seq x y z
N SER A 1 7.67 -9.64 2.68
CA SER A 1 6.91 -8.94 1.62
C SER A 1 5.58 -9.63 1.41
N ILE A 2 4.56 -8.87 1.02
CA ILE A 2 3.23 -9.40 0.67
C ILE A 2 3.26 -9.78 -0.81
N MET A 3 3.00 -11.05 -1.14
CA MET A 3 3.11 -11.57 -2.51
C MET A 3 2.32 -12.88 -2.69
N GLU A 4 2.02 -13.22 -3.94
CA GLU A 4 1.37 -14.48 -4.30
C GLU A 4 2.20 -15.69 -3.84
N GLY A 5 1.52 -16.70 -3.28
CA GLY A 5 2.13 -17.95 -2.82
C GLY A 5 2.80 -17.88 -1.45
N ASN A 6 2.72 -16.75 -0.74
CA ASN A 6 3.18 -16.66 0.65
C ASN A 6 2.05 -16.94 1.63
N ASP A 7 2.09 -18.10 2.28
CA ASP A 7 1.08 -18.55 3.26
C ASP A 7 1.35 -18.07 4.70
N MET A 8 2.29 -17.15 4.90
CA MET A 8 2.56 -16.57 6.21
C MET A 8 1.31 -15.86 6.75
N VAL A 9 0.86 -16.28 7.94
CA VAL A 9 -0.22 -15.59 8.66
C VAL A 9 0.29 -14.23 9.12
N ILE A 10 -0.50 -13.18 8.84
CA ILE A 10 -0.21 -11.82 9.30
C ILE A 10 -0.58 -11.71 10.79
N GLU A 11 0.34 -11.16 11.59
CA GLU A 11 0.20 -11.03 13.04
C GLU A 11 0.27 -9.56 13.49
N GLU A 12 -0.30 -9.27 14.66
CA GLU A 12 -0.23 -7.95 15.30
C GLU A 12 1.24 -7.50 15.47
N GLY A 13 1.50 -6.22 15.16
CA GLY A 13 2.84 -5.62 15.19
C GLY A 13 3.66 -5.79 13.92
N MET A 14 3.20 -6.60 12.95
CA MET A 14 3.84 -6.64 11.63
C MET A 14 3.63 -5.33 10.86
N CYS A 15 4.67 -4.87 10.17
CA CYS A 15 4.64 -3.66 9.35
C CYS A 15 5.00 -3.97 7.89
N PHE A 16 4.25 -3.43 6.94
CA PHE A 16 4.48 -3.61 5.50
C PHE A 16 3.80 -2.52 4.67
N SER A 17 4.16 -2.44 3.39
CA SER A 17 3.53 -1.58 2.38
C SER A 17 2.32 -2.27 1.73
N VAL A 18 1.33 -1.47 1.34
CA VAL A 18 0.26 -1.85 0.42
C VAL A 18 0.35 -0.90 -0.77
N GLU A 19 0.88 -1.40 -1.89
CA GLU A 19 1.41 -0.55 -2.97
C GLU A 19 1.05 -1.01 -4.39
N PRO A 20 -0.24 -1.18 -4.73
CA PRO A 20 -0.63 -1.61 -6.08
C PRO A 20 -0.22 -0.57 -7.14
N GLY A 21 0.22 -1.07 -8.29
CA GLY A 21 0.59 -0.23 -9.43
C GLY A 21 0.10 -0.77 -10.76
N ILE A 22 -0.30 0.14 -11.65
CA ILE A 22 -0.61 -0.14 -13.05
C ILE A 22 0.37 0.65 -13.91
N TYR A 23 1.02 -0.06 -14.84
CA TYR A 23 2.05 0.50 -15.70
C TYR A 23 1.73 0.16 -17.15
N ILE A 24 1.49 1.19 -17.97
CA ILE A 24 1.24 1.08 -19.40
C ILE A 24 2.44 1.69 -20.15
N PRO A 25 3.28 0.86 -20.79
CA PRO A 25 4.47 1.35 -21.48
C PRO A 25 4.18 2.47 -22.49
N GLY A 26 4.98 3.53 -22.43
CA GLY A 26 4.84 4.70 -23.31
C GLY A 26 3.58 5.56 -23.08
N LYS A 27 2.80 5.30 -22.03
CA LYS A 27 1.57 6.05 -21.73
C LYS A 27 1.54 6.60 -20.31
N VAL A 28 1.48 5.73 -19.31
CA VAL A 28 1.23 6.15 -17.92
C VAL A 28 1.73 5.08 -16.93
N GLY A 29 2.15 5.54 -15.76
CA GLY A 29 2.36 4.69 -14.59
C GLY A 29 1.69 5.34 -13.38
N VAL A 30 0.94 4.56 -12.60
CA VAL A 30 0.33 5.01 -11.35
C VAL A 30 0.61 3.96 -10.29
N ARG A 31 1.06 4.40 -9.13
CA ARG A 31 1.14 3.62 -7.90
C ARG A 31 0.67 4.50 -6.75
N ILE A 32 -0.16 3.93 -5.89
CA ILE A 32 -0.55 4.53 -4.61
C ILE A 32 -0.01 3.59 -3.54
N GLU A 33 0.67 4.13 -2.55
CA GLU A 33 1.37 3.35 -1.53
C GLU A 33 1.15 3.96 -0.15
N ASP A 34 0.85 3.10 0.80
CA ASP A 34 0.98 3.40 2.22
C ASP A 34 1.66 2.24 2.94
N CYS A 35 2.43 2.57 3.97
CA CYS A 35 2.87 1.60 4.96
C CYS A 35 1.99 1.72 6.21
N GLY A 36 1.91 0.64 6.96
CA GLY A 36 1.20 0.63 8.24
C GLY A 36 1.64 -0.52 9.14
N VAL A 37 0.96 -0.61 10.28
CA VAL A 37 1.14 -1.66 11.29
C VAL A 37 -0.16 -2.40 11.51
N VAL A 38 -0.08 -3.72 11.60
CA VAL A 38 -1.21 -4.57 11.97
C VAL A 38 -1.49 -4.34 13.45
N THR A 39 -2.71 -3.93 13.77
CA THR A 39 -3.21 -3.84 15.13
C THR A 39 -4.12 -5.03 15.42
N LYS A 40 -4.48 -5.22 16.69
CA LYS A 40 -5.44 -6.25 17.09
C LYS A 40 -6.73 -6.27 16.25
N ASP A 41 -7.21 -5.09 15.84
CA ASP A 41 -8.51 -4.92 15.20
C ASP A 41 -8.42 -4.45 13.73
N GLY A 42 -7.21 -4.36 13.15
CA GLY A 42 -7.05 -3.87 11.78
C GLY A 42 -5.62 -3.54 11.36
N PHE A 43 -5.48 -2.44 10.61
CA PHE A 43 -4.20 -1.97 10.06
C PHE A 43 -4.15 -0.44 10.08
N ASP A 44 -3.26 0.12 10.90
CA ASP A 44 -3.11 1.56 11.06
C ASP A 44 -2.05 2.10 10.10
N LEU A 45 -2.41 3.14 9.34
CA LEU A 45 -1.53 3.75 8.35
C LEU A 45 -0.52 4.70 8.99
N PHE A 46 0.71 4.71 8.47
CA PHE A 46 1.72 5.71 8.83
C PHE A 46 1.57 7.02 8.05
N THR A 47 0.84 6.99 6.93
CA THR A 47 0.65 8.11 6.00
C THR A 47 -0.83 8.49 5.88
N SER A 48 -1.09 9.77 5.67
CA SER A 48 -2.44 10.37 5.67
C SER A 48 -2.73 11.30 4.50
N THR A 49 -1.79 11.45 3.56
CA THR A 49 -1.98 12.22 2.33
C THR A 49 -3.16 11.67 1.52
N SER A 50 -3.90 12.55 0.84
CA SER A 50 -4.98 12.10 -0.05
C SER A 50 -4.43 11.15 -1.11
N LYS A 51 -5.22 10.11 -1.37
CA LYS A 51 -4.96 9.08 -2.39
C LYS A 51 -5.74 9.39 -3.67
N ASP A 52 -6.45 10.51 -3.69
CA ASP A 52 -7.13 11.03 -4.88
C ASP A 52 -6.11 11.60 -5.87
N LEU A 53 -6.52 11.67 -7.13
CA LEU A 53 -5.73 12.36 -8.15
C LEU A 53 -5.85 13.87 -7.95
N LEU A 54 -4.83 14.46 -7.34
CA LEU A 54 -4.73 15.91 -7.17
C LEU A 54 -4.09 16.55 -8.40
N TYR A 55 -4.58 17.74 -8.75
CA TYR A 55 -4.00 18.60 -9.78
C TYR A 55 -3.27 19.75 -9.12
N PHE A 56 -2.10 20.10 -9.66
CA PHE A 56 -1.27 21.19 -9.19
C PHE A 56 -0.97 22.11 -10.37
N ASP A 57 -0.95 23.41 -10.11
CA ASP A 57 -0.59 24.45 -11.08
C ASP A 57 0.92 24.52 -11.31
#